data_AF-A0A8C6UB99-F1
#
_entry.id   AF-A0A8C6UB99-F1
#
_cell.length_a   1.000
_cell.length_b   1.000
_cell.length_c   1.000
_cell.angle_alpha   90.00
_cell.angle_beta   90.00
_cell.angle_gamma   90.00
#
_symmetry.space_group_name_H-M   'P 1'
#
loop_
_entity.id
_entity.type
_entity.pdbx_description
1 polymer ?
#
loop_
_entity_poly.entity_id
_entity_poly.type
_entity_poly.pdbx_seq_one_letter_code
_entity_poly.pdbx_strand_id
1 'polypeptide(L)'
;MFHRQQQRLGHTAVVQCVCRFSASIDDILEEEEHYADQIKEYLSYAEALRAVCRKHELTQFELEACTQDLVTKRQQREELATGMVRTFSFKGVSHKLFGQEAPEQREARLKLLEELISEGQEAVKEKTLESRSRRRQRFKEQKDKDLNEALISYALMQVNMCKKVTACFIKLQYAN
;
A
#
# COMPACT_ATOMS: atom_id res chain seq x y z
N MET A 1 47.91 49.88 -24.36
CA MET A 1 46.49 50.10 -23.98
C MET A 1 45.59 48.91 -24.33
N PHE A 2 45.67 48.36 -25.55
CA PHE A 2 44.86 47.21 -26.01
C PHE A 2 44.85 46.00 -25.07
N HIS A 3 46.00 45.56 -24.56
CA HIS A 3 46.07 44.39 -23.67
C HIS A 3 45.32 44.58 -22.33
N ARG A 4 45.38 45.79 -21.73
CA ARG A 4 44.63 46.12 -20.50
C ARG A 4 43.13 46.29 -20.76
N GLN A 5 42.72 46.56 -21.99
CA GLN A 5 41.32 46.69 -22.37
C GLN A 5 40.71 45.30 -22.61
N GLN A 6 41.45 44.40 -23.26
CA GLN A 6 41.08 43.00 -23.46
C GLN A 6 41.00 42.20 -22.14
N GLN A 7 41.96 42.40 -21.21
CA GLN A 7 41.88 41.80 -19.85
C GLN A 7 40.67 42.28 -19.05
N ARG A 8 40.28 43.56 -19.16
CA ARG A 8 39.10 44.09 -18.46
C ARG A 8 37.79 43.57 -19.04
N LEU A 9 37.73 43.39 -20.37
CA LEU A 9 36.58 42.78 -21.03
C LEU A 9 36.40 41.30 -20.61
N GLY A 10 37.49 40.52 -20.59
CA GLY A 10 37.46 39.13 -20.11
C GLY A 10 37.03 39.02 -18.64
N HIS A 11 37.58 39.87 -17.76
CA HIS A 11 37.18 39.89 -16.35
C HIS A 11 35.70 40.27 -16.16
N THR A 12 35.20 41.24 -16.93
CA THR A 12 33.78 41.65 -16.87
C THR A 12 32.85 40.55 -17.37
N ALA A 13 33.24 39.84 -18.43
CA ALA A 13 32.46 38.72 -18.98
C ALA A 13 32.39 37.53 -18.00
N VAL A 14 33.51 37.20 -17.34
CA VAL A 14 33.56 36.16 -16.29
C VAL A 14 32.66 36.53 -15.12
N VAL A 15 32.78 37.75 -14.59
CA VAL A 15 31.93 38.24 -13.49
C VAL A 15 30.45 38.18 -13.88
N GLN A 16 30.09 38.59 -15.09
CA GLN A 16 28.70 38.54 -15.57
C GLN A 16 28.14 37.12 -15.69
N CYS A 17 28.88 36.14 -16.24
CA CYS A 17 28.38 34.76 -16.30
C CYS A 17 28.32 34.12 -14.91
N VAL A 18 29.27 34.39 -14.01
CA VAL A 18 29.21 33.90 -12.62
C VAL A 18 28.00 34.48 -11.89
N CYS A 19 27.74 35.79 -11.98
CA CYS A 19 26.56 36.39 -11.37
C CYS A 19 25.26 35.85 -11.97
N ARG A 20 25.22 35.64 -13.29
CA ARG A 20 24.03 35.09 -13.96
C ARG A 20 23.79 33.63 -13.62
N PHE A 21 24.85 32.83 -13.51
CA PHE A 21 24.76 31.45 -13.05
C PHE A 21 24.30 31.39 -11.58
N SER A 22 24.91 32.21 -10.71
CA SER A 22 24.51 32.33 -9.32
C SER A 22 23.03 32.68 -9.15
N ALA A 23 22.51 33.62 -9.95
CA ALA A 23 21.10 33.99 -9.92
C ALA A 23 20.16 32.86 -10.41
N SER A 24 20.64 31.96 -11.28
CA SER A 24 19.84 30.81 -11.73
C SER A 24 19.84 29.63 -10.75
N ILE A 25 20.71 29.63 -9.74
CA ILE A 25 20.76 28.56 -8.74
C ILE A 25 19.48 28.56 -7.90
N ASP A 26 18.97 29.74 -7.54
CA ASP A 26 17.74 29.84 -6.74
C ASP A 26 16.54 29.25 -7.50
N ASP A 27 16.38 29.59 -8.79
CA ASP A 27 15.33 29.01 -9.65
C ASP A 27 15.48 27.47 -9.77
N ILE A 28 16.72 26.95 -9.81
CA ILE A 28 16.99 25.51 -9.88
C ILE A 28 16.58 24.82 -8.59
N LEU A 29 16.95 25.40 -7.44
CA LEU A 29 16.64 24.85 -6.13
C LEU A 29 15.13 24.85 -5.87
N GLU A 30 14.42 25.89 -6.31
CA GLU A 30 12.95 25.95 -6.21
C GLU A 30 12.29 24.87 -7.08
N GLU A 31 12.73 24.66 -8.32
CA GLU A 31 12.24 23.56 -9.17
C GLU A 31 12.55 22.18 -8.54
N GLU A 32 13.75 21.97 -7.99
CA GLU A 32 14.13 20.73 -7.31
C GLU A 32 13.30 20.47 -6.05
N GLU A 33 13.05 21.49 -5.23
CA GLU A 33 12.22 21.39 -4.03
C GLU A 33 10.80 20.95 -4.38
N HIS A 34 10.24 21.47 -5.49
CA HIS A 34 8.91 21.08 -5.93
C HIS A 34 8.83 19.58 -6.29
N TYR A 35 9.81 19.03 -6.99
CA TYR A 35 9.87 17.59 -7.26
C TYR A 35 10.11 16.76 -6.00
N ALA A 36 10.94 17.25 -5.08
CA ALA A 36 11.17 16.59 -3.80
C ALA A 36 9.88 16.47 -2.99
N ASP A 37 9.06 17.52 -2.97
CA ASP A 37 7.77 17.52 -2.28
C ASP A 37 6.75 16.58 -2.91
N GLN A 38 6.67 16.53 -4.25
CA GLN A 38 5.83 15.56 -4.95
C GLN A 38 6.18 14.11 -4.59
N ILE A 39 7.49 13.80 -4.51
CA ILE A 39 7.96 12.46 -4.13
C ILE A 39 7.64 12.16 -2.66
N LYS A 40 7.80 13.14 -1.74
CA LYS A 40 7.45 12.98 -0.32
C LYS A 40 5.95 12.72 -0.12
N GLU A 41 5.10 13.43 -0.86
CA GLU A 41 3.65 13.23 -0.81
C GLU A 41 3.29 11.83 -1.29
N TYR A 42 3.89 11.39 -2.41
CA TYR A 42 3.68 10.04 -2.93
C TYR A 42 4.15 8.95 -1.96
N LEU A 43 5.28 9.16 -1.27
CA LEU A 43 5.76 8.26 -0.23
C LEU A 43 4.75 8.16 0.92
N SER A 44 4.22 9.29 1.38
CA SER A 44 3.20 9.36 2.42
C SER A 44 1.92 8.61 2.01
N TYR A 45 1.50 8.75 0.75
CA TYR A 45 0.38 7.98 0.19
C TYR A 45 0.66 6.46 0.18
N ALA A 46 1.86 6.06 -0.24
CA ALA A 46 2.27 4.65 -0.25
C ALA A 46 2.28 4.04 1.17
N GLU A 47 2.73 4.81 2.17
CA GLU A 47 2.69 4.41 3.58
C GLU A 47 1.27 4.24 4.11
N ALA A 48 0.39 5.21 3.82
CA ALA A 48 -1.03 5.11 4.17
C ALA A 48 -1.68 3.88 3.54
N LEU A 49 -1.37 3.58 2.28
CA LEU A 49 -1.86 2.39 1.63
C LEU A 49 -1.29 1.11 2.25
N ARG A 50 -0.01 1.09 2.64
CA ARG A 50 0.59 -0.04 3.35
C ARG A 50 -0.16 -0.34 4.65
N ALA A 51 -0.58 0.70 5.38
CA ALA A 51 -1.41 0.53 6.57
C ALA A 51 -2.79 -0.09 6.23
N VAL A 52 -3.43 0.35 5.14
CA VAL A 52 -4.69 -0.24 4.64
C VAL A 52 -4.51 -1.71 4.24
N CYS A 53 -3.39 -2.08 3.61
CA CYS A 53 -3.06 -3.46 3.28
C CYS A 53 -2.93 -4.32 4.53
N ARG A 54 -2.19 -3.86 5.55
CA ARG A 54 -2.04 -4.57 6.83
C ARG A 54 -3.38 -4.76 7.55
N LYS A 55 -4.22 -3.71 7.59
CA LYS A 55 -5.57 -3.83 8.17
C LYS A 55 -6.37 -4.93 7.47
N HIS A 56 -6.28 -4.99 6.15
CA HIS A 56 -7.00 -6.01 5.41
C HIS A 56 -6.45 -7.42 5.61
N GLU A 57 -5.13 -7.60 5.73
CA GLU A 57 -4.56 -8.91 6.08
C GLU A 57 -5.13 -9.41 7.41
N LEU A 58 -5.28 -8.51 8.40
CA LEU A 58 -5.95 -8.82 9.67
C LEU A 58 -7.43 -9.18 9.47
N THR A 59 -8.20 -8.35 8.74
CA THR A 59 -9.62 -8.65 8.46
C THR A 59 -9.80 -9.97 7.70
N GLN A 60 -8.88 -10.29 6.78
CA GLN A 60 -8.89 -11.53 6.02
C GLN A 60 -8.60 -12.74 6.92
N PHE A 61 -7.63 -12.63 7.83
CA PHE A 61 -7.36 -13.66 8.83
C PHE A 61 -8.58 -13.91 9.74
N GLU A 62 -9.23 -12.84 10.20
CA GLU A 62 -10.44 -12.96 11.01
C GLU A 62 -11.61 -13.60 10.23
N LEU A 63 -11.77 -13.26 8.95
CA LEU A 63 -12.75 -13.88 8.07
C LEU A 63 -12.50 -15.38 7.93
N GLU A 64 -11.25 -15.80 7.76
CA GLU A 64 -10.85 -17.21 7.68
C GLU A 64 -11.15 -17.94 9.00
N ALA A 65 -10.86 -17.32 10.15
CA ALA A 65 -11.19 -17.87 11.47
C ALA A 65 -12.70 -18.04 11.67
N CYS A 66 -13.51 -17.01 11.34
CA CYS A 66 -14.97 -17.07 11.42
C CYS A 66 -15.55 -18.14 10.47
N THR A 67 -14.98 -18.27 9.28
CA THR A 67 -15.40 -19.28 8.29
C THR A 67 -15.12 -20.69 8.81
N GLN A 68 -13.94 -20.91 9.42
CA GLN A 68 -13.58 -22.20 10.00
C GLN A 68 -14.48 -22.57 11.20
N ASP A 69 -14.79 -21.62 12.09
CA ASP A 69 -15.74 -21.83 13.20
C ASP A 69 -17.12 -22.25 12.70
N LEU A 70 -17.63 -21.56 11.67
CA LEU A 70 -18.90 -21.90 11.03
C LEU A 70 -18.91 -23.31 10.44
N VAL A 71 -17.82 -23.73 9.79
CA VAL A 71 -17.66 -25.10 9.28
C VAL A 71 -17.72 -26.11 10.42
N THR A 72 -17.01 -25.86 11.52
CA THR A 72 -17.02 -26.75 12.71
C THR A 72 -18.41 -26.83 13.34
N LYS A 73 -19.13 -25.71 13.48
CA LYS A 73 -20.51 -25.70 13.99
C LYS A 73 -21.47 -26.47 13.09
N ARG A 74 -21.38 -26.30 11.76
CA ARG A 74 -22.17 -27.09 10.80
C ARG A 74 -21.91 -28.59 10.92
N GLN A 75 -20.64 -28.97 11.06
CA GLN A 75 -20.24 -30.36 11.27
C GLN A 75 -20.82 -30.93 12.59
N GLN A 76 -20.72 -30.17 13.69
CA GLN A 76 -21.32 -30.55 14.98
C GLN A 76 -22.84 -30.73 14.88
N ARG A 77 -23.54 -29.87 14.13
CA ARG A 77 -24.99 -30.01 13.87
C ARG A 77 -25.28 -31.31 13.14
N GLU A 78 -24.51 -31.64 12.10
CA GLU A 78 -24.69 -32.87 11.33
C GLU A 78 -24.46 -34.14 12.17
N GLU A 79 -23.44 -34.13 13.02
CA GLU A 79 -23.18 -35.23 13.96
C GLU A 79 -24.31 -35.40 14.99
N LEU A 80 -24.81 -34.28 15.54
CA LEU A 80 -25.94 -34.26 16.47
C LEU A 80 -27.27 -34.63 15.81
N ALA A 81 -27.48 -34.29 14.53
CA ALA A 81 -28.70 -34.64 13.79
C ALA A 81 -28.71 -36.12 13.37
N THR A 82 -27.60 -36.63 12.84
CA THR A 82 -27.49 -38.02 12.36
C THR A 82 -27.25 -39.04 13.47
N GLY A 83 -26.78 -38.60 14.65
CA GLY A 83 -26.47 -39.49 15.77
C GLY A 83 -25.23 -40.38 15.53
N MET A 84 -24.54 -40.20 14.40
CA MET A 84 -23.39 -41.01 14.00
C MET A 84 -22.12 -40.17 14.12
N VAL A 85 -21.38 -40.37 15.21
CA VAL A 85 -20.05 -39.76 15.41
C VAL A 85 -19.09 -40.41 14.42
N ARG A 86 -18.93 -39.82 13.23
CA ARG A 86 -17.88 -40.21 12.29
C ARG A 86 -16.56 -39.59 12.71
N THR A 87 -15.88 -40.23 13.66
CA THR A 87 -14.40 -40.38 13.72
C THR A 87 -14.02 -41.10 15.01
N PHE A 88 -13.08 -42.04 14.89
CA PHE A 88 -12.46 -42.81 15.99
C PHE A 88 -11.66 -41.91 16.95
N SER A 89 -12.34 -41.11 17.76
CA SER A 89 -11.71 -40.28 18.80
C SER A 89 -12.34 -40.59 20.14
N PHE A 90 -11.57 -41.25 21.04
CA PHE A 90 -11.68 -41.47 22.50
C PHE A 90 -13.05 -41.37 23.24
N LYS A 91 -14.19 -41.40 22.55
CA LYS A 91 -15.58 -41.27 23.04
C LYS A 91 -16.19 -42.62 23.44
N GLY A 92 -15.37 -43.67 23.58
CA GLY A 92 -15.80 -44.90 24.25
C GLY A 92 -16.20 -44.68 25.72
N VAL A 93 -15.75 -43.56 26.32
CA VAL A 93 -16.04 -43.22 27.71
C VAL A 93 -17.31 -42.35 27.84
N SER A 94 -17.61 -41.44 26.90
CA SER A 94 -18.80 -40.57 27.00
C SER A 94 -20.13 -41.31 26.77
N HIS A 95 -20.17 -42.32 25.90
CA HIS A 95 -21.40 -43.10 25.63
C HIS A 95 -21.82 -44.00 26.82
N LYS A 96 -20.92 -44.22 27.78
CA LYS A 96 -21.23 -44.91 29.06
C LYS A 96 -21.38 -43.96 30.25
N LEU A 97 -20.97 -42.69 30.13
CA LEU A 97 -21.08 -41.69 31.20
C LEU A 97 -22.26 -40.72 31.06
N PHE A 98 -22.74 -40.47 29.84
CA PHE A 98 -23.97 -39.72 29.59
C PHE A 98 -24.99 -40.73 29.05
N GLY A 99 -25.89 -41.20 29.93
CA GLY A 99 -27.05 -41.99 29.52
C GLY A 99 -27.81 -41.26 28.40
N GLN A 100 -28.59 -42.02 27.61
CA GLN A 100 -29.44 -41.53 26.52
C GLN A 100 -29.90 -40.10 26.79
N GLU A 101 -29.26 -39.15 26.12
CA GLU A 101 -29.59 -37.74 26.29
C GLU A 101 -31.06 -37.58 25.89
N ALA A 102 -31.87 -36.98 26.77
CA ALA A 102 -33.31 -36.88 26.56
C ALA A 102 -33.58 -36.19 25.21
N PRO A 103 -34.57 -36.64 24.43
CA PRO A 103 -34.85 -36.10 23.09
C PRO A 103 -35.05 -34.58 23.11
N GLU A 104 -35.64 -34.05 24.18
CA GLU A 104 -35.83 -32.62 24.42
C GLU A 104 -34.51 -31.84 24.59
N GLN A 105 -33.52 -32.41 25.29
CA GLN A 105 -32.19 -31.79 25.43
C GLN A 105 -31.41 -31.79 24.12
N ARG A 106 -31.56 -32.86 23.32
CA ARG A 106 -30.96 -32.95 21.98
C ARG A 106 -31.58 -31.91 21.03
N GLU A 107 -32.90 -31.74 21.08
CA GLU A 107 -33.59 -30.74 20.27
C GLU A 107 -33.22 -29.30 20.68
N ALA A 108 -33.12 -29.02 21.98
CA ALA A 108 -32.67 -27.72 22.48
C ALA A 108 -31.23 -27.37 22.03
N ARG A 109 -30.32 -28.35 22.04
CA ARG A 109 -28.95 -28.15 21.53
C ARG A 109 -28.89 -27.94 20.02
N LEU A 110 -29.75 -28.62 19.26
CA LEU A 110 -29.86 -28.42 17.81
C LEU A 110 -30.33 -26.99 17.48
N LYS A 111 -31.37 -26.50 18.18
CA LYS A 111 -31.87 -25.13 18.00
C LYS A 111 -30.79 -24.08 18.32
N LEU A 112 -30.09 -24.24 19.43
CA LEU A 112 -28.97 -23.35 19.79
C LEU A 112 -27.87 -23.37 18.71
N LEU A 113 -27.53 -24.54 18.17
CA LEU A 113 -26.52 -24.64 17.12
C LEU A 113 -26.98 -23.97 15.81
N GLU A 114 -28.26 -24.06 15.47
CA GLU A 114 -28.83 -23.39 14.31
C GLU A 114 -28.81 -21.87 14.43
N GLU A 115 -29.13 -21.33 15.61
CA GLU A 115 -28.98 -19.90 15.91
C GLU A 115 -27.52 -19.45 15.76
N LEU A 116 -26.56 -20.16 16.37
CA LEU A 116 -25.14 -19.85 16.27
C LEU A 116 -24.59 -19.96 14.83
N ILE A 117 -25.13 -20.87 14.02
CA ILE A 117 -24.78 -21.00 12.59
C ILE A 117 -25.35 -19.82 11.81
N SER A 118 -26.56 -19.38 12.10
CA SER A 118 -27.19 -18.22 11.46
C SER A 118 -26.39 -16.94 11.74
N GLU A 119 -26.06 -16.69 13.01
CA GLU A 119 -25.22 -15.57 13.43
C GLU A 119 -23.84 -15.61 12.77
N GLY A 120 -23.20 -16.79 12.74
CA GLY A 120 -21.92 -16.97 12.08
C GLY A 120 -21.96 -16.70 10.57
N GLN A 121 -23.08 -17.04 9.90
CA GLN A 121 -23.24 -16.76 8.47
C GLN A 121 -23.31 -15.27 8.18
N GLU A 122 -24.04 -14.52 9.01
CA GLU A 122 -24.11 -13.06 8.89
C GLU A 122 -22.75 -12.41 9.16
N ALA A 123 -22.03 -12.86 10.19
CA ALA A 123 -20.68 -12.37 10.48
C ALA A 123 -19.69 -12.61 9.32
N VAL A 124 -19.75 -13.78 8.67
CA VAL A 124 -18.91 -14.08 7.49
C VAL A 124 -19.30 -13.20 6.29
N LYS A 125 -20.60 -12.98 6.05
CA LYS A 125 -21.07 -12.10 4.97
C LYS A 125 -20.58 -10.66 5.15
N GLU A 126 -20.73 -10.12 6.36
CA GLU A 126 -20.29 -8.76 6.70
C GLU A 126 -18.77 -8.60 6.49
N LYS A 127 -17.96 -9.50 7.05
CA LYS A 127 -16.49 -9.46 6.90
C LYS A 127 -16.02 -9.68 5.46
N THR A 128 -16.75 -10.46 4.66
CA THR A 128 -16.46 -10.65 3.22
C THR A 128 -16.67 -9.37 2.42
N LEU A 129 -17.65 -8.55 2.78
CA LEU A 129 -17.87 -7.25 2.13
C LEU A 129 -16.80 -6.24 2.51
N GLU A 130 -16.37 -6.23 3.77
CA GLU A 130 -15.28 -5.35 4.25
C GLU A 130 -13.93 -5.71 3.62
N SER A 131 -13.66 -6.99 3.38
CA SER A 131 -12.37 -7.46 2.88
C SER A 131 -12.13 -7.06 1.41
N ARG A 132 -13.16 -6.86 0.58
CA ARG A 132 -13.01 -6.45 -0.83
C ARG A 132 -12.59 -4.98 -1.00
N SER A 133 -11.29 -4.69 -0.85
CA SER A 133 -10.78 -3.34 -1.13
C SER A 133 -10.43 -3.16 -2.61
N ARG A 134 -11.20 -2.30 -3.31
CA ARG A 134 -10.92 -1.86 -4.69
C ARG A 134 -9.66 -0.98 -4.80
N ARG A 135 -9.19 -0.42 -3.69
CA ARG A 135 -8.05 0.53 -3.64
C ARG A 135 -6.70 -0.15 -3.86
N ARG A 136 -6.52 -1.37 -3.33
CA ARG A 136 -5.30 -2.17 -3.54
C ARG A 136 -5.04 -2.47 -5.02
N GLN A 137 -6.08 -2.89 -5.74
CA GLN A 137 -5.96 -3.26 -7.15
C GLN A 137 -5.53 -2.06 -7.99
N ARG A 138 -6.19 -0.90 -7.80
CA ARG A 138 -5.84 0.34 -8.50
C ARG A 138 -4.39 0.77 -8.24
N PHE A 139 -3.93 0.72 -6.99
CA PHE A 139 -2.55 1.07 -6.69
C PHE A 139 -1.53 0.15 -7.38
N LYS A 140 -1.80 -1.15 -7.40
CA LYS A 140 -0.92 -2.12 -8.05
C LYS A 140 -0.77 -1.85 -9.55
N GLU A 141 -1.84 -1.40 -10.20
CA GLU A 141 -1.87 -1.09 -11.63
C GLU A 141 -1.28 0.29 -11.98
N GLN A 142 -1.33 1.23 -11.03
CA GLN A 142 -1.00 2.64 -11.27
C GLN A 142 0.41 3.02 -10.81
N LYS A 143 0.93 2.39 -9.73
CA LYS A 143 2.19 2.76 -9.07
C LYS A 143 3.38 2.95 -10.02
N ASP A 144 3.55 2.01 -10.94
CA ASP A 144 4.70 2.03 -11.83
C ASP A 144 4.60 3.15 -12.85
N LYS A 145 3.38 3.50 -13.29
CA LYS A 145 3.15 4.63 -14.20
C LYS A 145 3.45 5.94 -13.49
N ASP A 146 2.87 6.15 -12.32
CA ASP A 146 3.00 7.39 -11.56
C ASP A 146 4.48 7.67 -11.19
N LEU A 147 5.20 6.64 -10.72
CA LEU A 147 6.62 6.78 -10.39
C LEU A 147 7.50 7.01 -11.63
N ASN A 148 7.24 6.28 -12.72
CA ASN A 148 8.02 6.47 -13.94
C ASN A 148 7.82 7.88 -14.51
N GLU A 149 6.59 8.39 -14.51
CA GLU A 149 6.29 9.74 -14.99
C GLU A 149 6.98 10.82 -14.14
N ALA A 150 6.93 10.70 -12.82
CA ALA A 150 7.62 11.62 -11.91
C ALA A 150 9.15 11.60 -12.09
N LEU A 151 9.74 10.39 -12.16
CA LEU A 151 11.20 10.24 -12.31
C LEU A 151 11.71 10.69 -13.69
N ILE A 152 10.95 10.42 -14.75
CA ILE A 152 11.28 10.91 -16.10
C ILE A 152 11.21 12.44 -16.13
N SER A 153 10.17 13.03 -15.54
CA SER A 153 10.02 14.50 -15.48
C SER A 153 11.17 15.16 -14.73
N TYR A 154 11.59 14.59 -13.60
CA TYR A 154 12.75 15.04 -12.85
C TYR A 154 14.06 14.91 -13.66
N ALA A 155 14.28 13.78 -14.35
CA ALA A 155 15.45 13.60 -15.19
C ALA A 155 15.49 14.61 -16.35
N LEU A 156 14.34 14.92 -16.96
CA LEU A 156 14.24 15.94 -18.02
C LEU A 156 14.57 17.33 -17.49
N MET A 157 14.08 17.68 -16.29
CA MET A 157 14.45 18.93 -15.62
C MET A 157 15.97 19.01 -15.43
N GLN A 158 16.60 17.96 -14.89
CA GLN A 158 18.06 17.93 -14.69
C GLN A 158 18.85 18.08 -15.99
N VAL A 159 18.41 17.40 -17.06
CA VAL A 159 19.01 17.56 -18.40
C VAL A 159 18.87 19.00 -18.91
N ASN A 160 17.71 19.64 -18.70
CA ASN A 160 17.49 21.02 -19.11
C ASN A 160 18.37 22.01 -18.31
N MET A 161 18.57 21.76 -17.02
CA MET A 161 19.52 22.55 -16.21
C MET A 161 20.94 22.43 -16.74
N CYS A 162 21.43 21.20 -16.96
CA CYS A 162 22.75 20.96 -17.55
C CYS A 162 22.94 21.73 -18.88
N LYS A 163 21.94 21.73 -19.76
CA LYS A 163 21.98 22.49 -21.02
C LYS A 163 22.14 24.00 -20.80
N LYS A 164 21.40 24.59 -19.84
CA LYS A 164 21.50 26.03 -19.51
C LYS A 164 22.91 26.37 -19.01
N VAL A 165 23.48 25.52 -18.15
CA VAL A 165 24.83 25.70 -17.60
C VAL A 165 25.89 25.60 -18.70
N THR A 166 25.85 24.54 -19.51
CA THR A 166 26.77 24.37 -20.64
C THR A 166 26.69 25.56 -21.61
N ALA A 167 25.52 26.12 -21.85
CA ALA A 167 25.38 27.31 -22.69
C ALA A 167 26.07 28.57 -22.11
N CYS A 168 26.08 28.78 -20.78
CA CYS A 168 26.85 29.89 -20.19
C CYS A 168 28.36 29.66 -20.33
N PHE A 169 28.83 28.44 -20.07
CA PHE A 169 30.24 28.07 -20.24
C PHE A 169 30.72 28.25 -21.68
N ILE A 170 29.92 27.81 -22.65
CA ILE A 170 30.21 28.02 -24.08
C ILE A 170 30.33 29.52 -24.38
N LYS A 171 29.38 30.35 -23.94
CA LYS A 171 29.43 31.80 -24.16
C LYS A 171 30.69 32.45 -23.55
N LEU A 172 31.18 31.96 -22.41
CA LEU A 172 32.45 32.42 -21.84
C LEU A 172 33.67 32.01 -22.67
N GLN A 173 33.66 30.82 -23.26
CA GLN A 173 34.76 30.34 -24.10
C GLN A 173 34.89 31.16 -25.39
N TYR A 174 33.76 31.59 -25.98
CA TYR A 174 33.75 32.43 -27.19
C TYR A 174 33.87 33.94 -26.92
N ALA A 175 33.84 34.38 -25.65
CA ALA A 175 34.00 35.77 -25.25
C ALA A 175 35.45 36.15 -24.86
N ASN A 176 36.35 35.16 -24.73
CA ASN A 176 37.77 35.35 -24.43
C ASN A 176 38.64 35.32 -25.68
#